data_AF-A0A5C6QXU7-F1
#
_entry.id   AF-A0A5C6QXU7-F1
#
_cell.length_a   1.000
_cell.length_b   1.000
_cell.length_c   1.000
_cell.angle_alpha   90.00
_cell.angle_beta   90.00
_cell.angle_gamma   90.00
#
_symmetry.space_group_name_H-M   'P 1'
#
loop_
_entity.id
_entity.type
_entity.pdbx_description
1 polymer ?
#
loop_
_entity_poly.entity_id
_entity_poly.type
_entity_poly.pdbx_seq_one_letter_code
_entity_poly.pdbx_strand_id
1 'polypeptide(L)'
;MHTLSQLKSGKLMGIQRLKLSENLSSFPLEILSLADSLEVLDLSNNQLTSLPSVLIKLKKLKIIFASNNRFQVLPEVLGRCENLEMVGFKSNQINQVPANALPTKLRWLILTDNCLETLPDSLGERPKLQKLALAGNKLTKLPLTLAQSNNLELVRISANSLTECPEQLLRLPKLAWFAFSGNPFSRTNLNIASVPSVPAASFTLHNILGQGASGVISGATWTDNPLALPDKVAVKVFKGKVTSDGYPEDELQACLKAGDHPNLVRSLAQVNEEGYLALIMSLIPANFNNLGLPPSFKSCTRDTFPADFTLSISQIDKIVRQMEDVFEHLHANQVCHGDLYAHNTLFDENANIIFGDFGAATMYHMLTSEQQTLIQQIERRALYCLIEDLLSICHRQEQDSPKFKIIKQKIH
;
A
#
# COMPACT_ATOMS: atom_id res chain seq x y z
N MET A 1 -18.34 -11.19 -11.34
CA MET A 1 -17.50 -11.04 -12.56
C MET A 1 -18.47 -10.94 -13.73
N HIS A 2 -18.30 -9.99 -14.65
CA HIS A 2 -19.17 -9.85 -15.83
C HIS A 2 -18.56 -10.59 -17.02
N THR A 3 -19.37 -10.89 -18.03
CA THR A 3 -18.93 -11.55 -19.26
C THR A 3 -19.22 -10.70 -20.49
N LEU A 4 -18.43 -10.88 -21.54
CA LEU A 4 -18.58 -10.26 -22.84
C LEU A 4 -19.89 -10.70 -23.49
N SER A 5 -20.33 -11.93 -23.23
CA SER A 5 -21.64 -12.40 -23.69
C SER A 5 -22.79 -11.60 -23.06
N GLN A 6 -22.74 -11.30 -21.76
CA GLN A 6 -23.74 -10.44 -21.11
C GLN A 6 -23.71 -9.01 -21.65
N LEU A 7 -22.53 -8.49 -21.96
CA LEU A 7 -22.36 -7.18 -22.57
C LEU A 7 -22.98 -7.14 -23.98
N LYS A 8 -22.66 -8.12 -24.82
CA LYS A 8 -23.19 -8.28 -26.18
C LYS A 8 -24.71 -8.43 -26.22
N SER A 9 -25.28 -9.12 -25.24
CA SER A 9 -26.73 -9.31 -25.16
C SER A 9 -27.48 -8.11 -24.56
N GLY A 10 -26.80 -7.02 -24.19
CA GLY A 10 -27.41 -5.85 -23.55
C GLY A 10 -27.86 -6.05 -22.10
N LYS A 11 -27.51 -7.18 -21.46
CA LYS A 11 -27.90 -7.45 -20.05
C LYS A 11 -27.22 -6.50 -19.05
N LEU A 12 -26.18 -5.80 -19.49
CA LEU A 12 -25.38 -4.89 -18.68
C LEU A 12 -25.72 -3.41 -18.92
N MET A 13 -26.79 -3.10 -19.66
CA MET A 13 -27.15 -1.69 -19.92
C MET A 13 -27.37 -0.92 -18.61
N GLY A 14 -26.80 0.28 -18.54
CA GLY A 14 -26.94 1.19 -17.39
C GLY A 14 -26.02 0.91 -16.20
N ILE A 15 -25.20 -0.14 -16.22
CA ILE A 15 -24.25 -0.38 -15.11
C ILE A 15 -23.21 0.74 -15.03
N GLN A 16 -22.75 1.00 -13.81
CA GLN A 16 -21.69 1.98 -13.54
C GLN A 16 -20.31 1.33 -13.42
N ARG A 17 -20.24 0.02 -13.16
CA ARG A 17 -18.98 -0.71 -12.93
C ARG A 17 -18.94 -1.96 -13.79
N LEU A 18 -18.08 -1.98 -14.79
CA LEU A 18 -17.84 -3.14 -15.64
C LEU A 18 -16.51 -3.80 -15.25
N LYS A 19 -16.50 -5.13 -15.22
CA LYS A 19 -15.30 -5.95 -15.02
C LYS A 19 -15.31 -7.11 -16.00
N LEU A 20 -14.35 -7.15 -16.92
CA LEU A 20 -14.17 -8.23 -17.89
C LEU A 20 -12.77 -8.84 -17.74
N SER A 21 -12.70 -10.16 -17.61
CA SER A 21 -11.48 -10.94 -17.40
C SER A 21 -11.63 -12.27 -18.16
N GLU A 22 -11.62 -12.20 -19.48
CA GLU A 22 -11.96 -13.30 -20.39
C GLU A 22 -10.90 -13.49 -21.48
N ASN A 23 -9.62 -13.32 -21.12
CA ASN A 23 -8.49 -13.47 -22.04
C ASN A 23 -8.58 -12.55 -23.29
N LEU A 24 -9.13 -11.34 -23.13
CA LEU A 24 -9.35 -10.41 -24.23
C LEU A 24 -8.02 -9.99 -24.86
N SER A 25 -7.86 -10.21 -26.18
CA SER A 25 -6.69 -9.73 -26.95
C SER A 25 -6.88 -8.31 -27.51
N SER A 26 -8.11 -7.80 -27.49
CA SER A 26 -8.45 -6.46 -27.95
C SER A 26 -9.58 -5.85 -27.12
N PHE A 27 -9.66 -4.53 -27.08
CA PHE A 27 -10.74 -3.81 -26.41
C PHE A 27 -12.10 -4.15 -27.06
N PRO A 28 -13.09 -4.67 -26.32
CA PRO A 28 -14.42 -4.92 -26.86
C PRO A 28 -15.17 -3.61 -27.12
N LEU A 29 -15.51 -3.34 -28.38
CA LEU A 29 -16.23 -2.11 -28.77
C LEU A 29 -17.64 -2.06 -28.19
N GLU A 30 -18.21 -3.20 -27.78
CA GLU A 30 -19.49 -3.29 -27.12
C GLU A 30 -19.51 -2.57 -25.76
N ILE A 31 -18.35 -2.28 -25.15
CA ILE A 31 -18.26 -1.45 -23.93
C ILE A 31 -18.82 -0.04 -24.20
N LEU A 32 -18.79 0.42 -25.44
CA LEU A 32 -19.32 1.72 -25.83
C LEU A 32 -20.85 1.82 -25.69
N SER A 33 -21.58 0.69 -25.60
CA SER A 33 -23.01 0.72 -25.27
C SER A 33 -23.29 1.25 -23.86
N LEU A 34 -22.27 1.30 -23.00
CA LEU A 34 -22.34 1.80 -21.63
C LEU A 34 -21.85 3.25 -21.49
N ALA A 35 -21.64 3.96 -22.59
CA ALA A 35 -21.05 5.31 -22.59
C ALA A 35 -21.78 6.31 -21.67
N ASP A 36 -23.10 6.14 -21.51
CA ASP A 36 -23.94 7.03 -20.72
C ASP A 36 -23.96 6.71 -19.21
N SER A 37 -23.37 5.59 -18.77
CA SER A 37 -23.45 5.14 -17.37
C SER A 37 -22.10 4.74 -16.76
N LEU A 38 -21.14 4.28 -17.56
CA LEU A 38 -19.94 3.61 -17.04
C LEU A 38 -18.98 4.59 -16.36
N GLU A 39 -18.71 4.33 -15.08
CA GLU A 39 -17.77 5.11 -14.25
C GLU A 39 -16.48 4.34 -13.94
N VAL A 40 -16.57 3.01 -13.82
CA VAL A 40 -15.43 2.13 -13.48
C VAL A 40 -15.32 1.04 -14.53
N LEU A 41 -14.14 0.93 -15.15
CA LEU A 41 -13.82 -0.11 -16.11
C LEU A 41 -12.62 -0.92 -15.63
N ASP A 42 -12.84 -2.19 -15.29
CA ASP A 42 -11.79 -3.16 -14.96
C ASP A 42 -11.61 -4.16 -16.10
N LEU A 43 -10.50 -4.05 -16.81
CA LEU A 43 -10.02 -4.95 -17.86
C LEU A 43 -8.78 -5.74 -17.41
N SER A 44 -8.58 -5.91 -16.11
CA SER A 44 -7.45 -6.65 -15.58
C SER A 44 -7.52 -8.15 -15.91
N ASN A 45 -6.36 -8.79 -16.00
CA ASN A 45 -6.19 -10.22 -16.34
C ASN A 45 -6.72 -10.55 -17.75
N ASN A 46 -6.25 -9.79 -18.74
CA ASN A 46 -6.49 -10.04 -20.15
C ASN A 46 -5.15 -10.04 -20.91
N GLN A 47 -5.18 -9.92 -22.24
CA GLN A 47 -4.01 -9.94 -23.10
C GLN A 47 -3.90 -8.66 -23.93
N LEU A 48 -4.44 -7.55 -23.40
CA LEU A 48 -4.49 -6.26 -24.09
C LEU A 48 -3.10 -5.64 -24.21
N THR A 49 -2.83 -5.03 -25.36
CA THR A 49 -1.59 -4.29 -25.64
C THR A 49 -1.83 -2.80 -25.90
N SER A 50 -3.08 -2.41 -26.18
CA SER A 50 -3.48 -1.03 -26.47
C SER A 50 -4.93 -0.77 -26.05
N LEU A 51 -5.28 0.52 -25.93
CA LEU A 51 -6.67 0.98 -25.79
C LEU A 51 -7.02 1.88 -26.97
N PRO A 52 -8.21 1.73 -27.57
CA PRO A 52 -8.55 2.45 -28.80
C PRO A 52 -8.94 3.90 -28.50
N SER A 53 -8.76 4.78 -29.49
CA SER A 53 -9.09 6.22 -29.39
C SER A 53 -10.55 6.50 -29.03
N VAL A 54 -11.47 5.57 -29.36
CA VAL A 54 -12.90 5.67 -29.04
C VAL A 54 -13.22 5.57 -27.54
N LEU A 55 -12.25 5.22 -26.68
CA LEU A 55 -12.42 5.21 -25.22
C LEU A 55 -12.91 6.57 -24.68
N ILE A 56 -12.57 7.68 -25.36
CA ILE A 56 -13.01 9.03 -25.02
C ILE A 56 -14.53 9.23 -25.06
N LYS A 57 -15.29 8.29 -25.65
CA LYS A 57 -16.75 8.31 -25.66
C LYS A 57 -17.34 7.97 -24.29
N LEU A 58 -16.59 7.30 -23.41
CA LEU A 58 -17.01 6.98 -22.05
C LEU A 58 -16.89 8.22 -21.15
N LYS A 59 -17.77 9.21 -21.36
CA LYS A 59 -17.68 10.54 -20.73
C LYS A 59 -17.78 10.51 -19.20
N LYS A 60 -18.38 9.47 -18.63
CA LYS A 60 -18.50 9.28 -17.17
C LYS A 60 -17.37 8.46 -16.56
N LEU A 61 -16.41 7.96 -17.35
CA LEU A 61 -15.34 7.11 -16.87
C LEU A 61 -14.41 7.87 -15.91
N LYS A 62 -14.34 7.39 -14.66
CA LYS A 62 -13.51 7.93 -13.57
C LYS A 62 -12.36 7.02 -13.20
N ILE A 63 -12.51 5.71 -13.39
CA ILE A 63 -11.53 4.71 -12.97
C ILE A 63 -11.31 3.70 -14.10
N ILE A 64 -10.05 3.45 -14.43
CA ILE A 64 -9.67 2.34 -15.30
C ILE A 64 -8.61 1.46 -14.64
N PHE A 65 -8.85 0.16 -14.66
CA PHE A 65 -7.88 -0.88 -14.32
C PHE A 65 -7.60 -1.74 -15.54
N ALA A 66 -6.33 -2.00 -15.81
CA ALA A 66 -5.86 -2.91 -16.86
C ALA A 66 -4.63 -3.66 -16.37
N SER A 67 -4.65 -4.13 -15.12
CA SER A 67 -3.53 -4.85 -14.51
C SER A 67 -3.38 -6.26 -15.10
N ASN A 68 -2.20 -6.86 -15.08
CA ASN A 68 -1.95 -8.19 -15.66
C ASN A 68 -2.39 -8.26 -17.13
N ASN A 69 -1.84 -7.39 -17.95
CA ASN A 69 -2.01 -7.34 -19.41
C ASN A 69 -0.62 -7.31 -20.07
N ARG A 70 -0.53 -6.88 -21.33
CA ARG A 70 0.72 -6.85 -22.12
C ARG A 70 1.02 -5.45 -22.65
N PHE A 71 0.63 -4.40 -21.93
CA PHE A 71 0.92 -3.02 -22.32
C PHE A 71 2.43 -2.75 -22.22
N GLN A 72 3.03 -2.22 -23.29
CA GLN A 72 4.42 -1.74 -23.30
C GLN A 72 4.52 -0.21 -23.16
N VAL A 73 3.46 0.51 -23.52
CA VAL A 73 3.36 1.97 -23.41
C VAL A 73 2.04 2.30 -22.72
N LEU A 74 2.04 3.26 -21.79
CA LEU A 74 0.80 3.74 -21.20
C LEU A 74 -0.06 4.41 -22.29
N PRO A 75 -1.31 3.98 -22.53
CA PRO A 75 -2.08 4.47 -23.68
C PRO A 75 -2.37 5.98 -23.62
N GLU A 76 -1.99 6.72 -24.66
CA GLU A 76 -2.18 8.18 -24.74
C GLU A 76 -3.65 8.62 -24.66
N VAL A 77 -4.57 7.74 -25.08
CA VAL A 77 -6.01 8.00 -25.02
C VAL A 77 -6.49 8.31 -23.60
N LEU A 78 -5.81 7.80 -22.57
CA LEU A 78 -6.16 8.04 -21.17
C LEU A 78 -6.12 9.53 -20.82
N GLY A 79 -5.13 10.26 -21.31
CA GLY A 79 -5.02 11.70 -21.03
C GLY A 79 -6.13 12.54 -21.66
N ARG A 80 -6.87 11.97 -22.63
CA ARG A 80 -8.04 12.60 -23.27
C ARG A 80 -9.36 12.26 -22.58
N CYS A 81 -9.37 11.38 -21.58
CA CYS A 81 -10.56 11.06 -20.79
C CYS A 81 -10.81 12.16 -19.74
N GLU A 82 -11.77 13.05 -20.02
CA GLU A 82 -12.05 14.30 -19.27
C GLU A 82 -12.32 14.13 -17.76
N ASN A 83 -12.83 12.97 -17.36
CA ASN A 83 -13.24 12.68 -15.99
C ASN A 83 -12.40 11.57 -15.34
N LEU A 84 -11.34 11.11 -15.99
CA LEU A 84 -10.51 10.03 -15.48
C LEU A 84 -9.64 10.52 -14.32
N GLU A 85 -9.83 9.91 -13.16
CA GLU A 85 -9.15 10.25 -11.91
C GLU A 85 -8.18 9.15 -11.46
N MET A 86 -8.44 7.90 -11.83
CA MET A 86 -7.65 6.75 -11.38
C MET A 86 -7.26 5.83 -12.52
N VAL A 87 -5.96 5.58 -12.62
CA VAL A 87 -5.33 4.75 -13.66
C VAL A 87 -4.49 3.67 -12.99
N GLY A 88 -4.86 2.41 -13.18
CA GLY A 88 -4.13 1.26 -12.64
C GLY A 88 -3.72 0.25 -13.70
N PHE A 89 -2.41 0.11 -13.93
CA PHE A 89 -1.79 -0.79 -14.92
C PHE A 89 -0.69 -1.64 -14.27
N LYS A 90 -0.97 -2.20 -13.09
CA LYS A 90 -0.02 -3.06 -12.36
C LYS A 90 0.35 -4.31 -13.17
N SER A 91 1.58 -4.79 -13.06
CA SER A 91 2.02 -6.07 -13.65
C SER A 91 1.78 -6.10 -15.17
N ASN A 92 2.36 -5.14 -15.86
CA ASN A 92 2.40 -5.06 -17.33
C ASN A 92 3.87 -5.05 -17.79
N GLN A 93 4.15 -4.58 -19.00
CA GLN A 93 5.50 -4.46 -19.55
C GLN A 93 5.81 -3.00 -19.89
N ILE A 94 5.17 -2.05 -19.19
CA ILE A 94 5.22 -0.63 -19.55
C ILE A 94 6.64 -0.13 -19.34
N ASN A 95 7.29 0.32 -20.40
CA ASN A 95 8.60 0.95 -20.38
C ASN A 95 8.56 2.45 -20.66
N GLN A 96 7.40 2.96 -21.12
CA GLN A 96 7.21 4.37 -21.45
C GLN A 96 5.85 4.91 -20.96
N VAL A 97 5.89 6.10 -20.36
CA VAL A 97 4.71 6.92 -20.06
C VAL A 97 4.77 8.20 -20.90
N PRO A 98 4.02 8.28 -22.01
CA PRO A 98 3.92 9.51 -22.79
C PRO A 98 3.35 10.66 -21.95
N ALA A 99 3.84 11.89 -22.15
CA ALA A 99 3.42 13.05 -21.37
C ALA A 99 1.91 13.34 -21.47
N ASN A 100 1.31 13.04 -22.64
CA ASN A 100 -0.11 13.21 -22.95
C ASN A 100 -0.98 12.01 -22.52
N ALA A 101 -0.41 10.94 -21.96
CA ALA A 101 -1.17 9.81 -21.42
C ALA A 101 -1.74 10.08 -20.02
N LEU A 102 -1.29 11.14 -19.34
CA LEU A 102 -1.68 11.47 -17.97
C LEU A 102 -2.94 12.37 -17.95
N PRO A 103 -4.07 11.89 -17.40
CA PRO A 103 -5.30 12.69 -17.29
C PRO A 103 -5.10 13.98 -16.48
N THR A 104 -5.81 15.05 -16.85
CA THR A 104 -5.74 16.32 -16.11
C THR A 104 -6.30 16.24 -14.70
N LYS A 105 -7.30 15.37 -14.47
CA LYS A 105 -7.90 15.11 -13.15
C LYS A 105 -7.26 13.94 -12.40
N LEU A 106 -6.11 13.44 -12.86
CA LEU A 106 -5.43 12.28 -12.27
C LEU A 106 -5.17 12.51 -10.78
N ARG A 107 -5.73 11.63 -9.95
CA ARG A 107 -5.48 11.51 -8.53
C ARG A 107 -4.58 10.34 -8.24
N TRP A 108 -4.81 9.22 -8.92
CA TRP A 108 -4.24 7.91 -8.59
C TRP A 108 -3.56 7.29 -9.80
N LEU A 109 -2.25 7.08 -9.69
CA LEU A 109 -1.46 6.38 -10.71
C LEU A 109 -0.78 5.16 -10.10
N ILE A 110 -1.15 3.97 -10.59
CA ILE A 110 -0.57 2.69 -10.18
C ILE A 110 0.08 2.05 -11.40
N LEU A 111 1.41 2.07 -11.44
CA LEU A 111 2.26 1.43 -12.45
C LEU A 111 3.25 0.45 -11.80
N THR A 112 2.91 -0.07 -10.62
CA THR A 112 3.66 -1.13 -9.93
C THR A 112 3.97 -2.30 -10.85
N ASP A 113 5.16 -2.90 -10.72
CA ASP A 113 5.58 -4.10 -11.45
C ASP A 113 5.50 -3.89 -12.97
N ASN A 114 6.37 -3.02 -13.47
CA ASN A 114 6.51 -2.67 -14.88
C ASN A 114 8.00 -2.53 -15.23
N CYS A 115 8.33 -1.92 -16.36
CA CYS A 115 9.70 -1.77 -16.86
C CYS A 115 10.12 -0.30 -17.02
N LEU A 116 9.55 0.61 -16.23
CA LEU A 116 9.79 2.05 -16.36
C LEU A 116 11.22 2.42 -15.94
N GLU A 117 11.96 3.10 -16.81
CA GLU A 117 13.28 3.66 -16.50
C GLU A 117 13.21 5.16 -16.16
N THR A 118 12.20 5.84 -16.70
CA THR A 118 11.95 7.28 -16.49
C THR A 118 10.45 7.58 -16.43
N LEU A 119 10.10 8.77 -15.97
CA LEU A 119 8.75 9.33 -15.99
C LEU A 119 8.80 10.73 -16.62
N PRO A 120 7.72 11.15 -17.31
CA PRO A 120 7.66 12.48 -17.90
C PRO A 120 7.50 13.56 -16.83
N ASP A 121 8.05 14.75 -17.10
CA ASP A 121 7.92 15.92 -16.21
C ASP A 121 6.46 16.34 -15.99
N SER A 122 5.58 16.06 -16.96
CA SER A 122 4.14 16.36 -16.87
C SER A 122 3.43 15.64 -15.71
N LEU A 123 4.05 14.60 -15.12
CA LEU A 123 3.54 13.95 -13.93
C LEU A 123 3.50 14.89 -12.72
N GLY A 124 4.57 15.68 -12.52
CA GLY A 124 4.65 16.66 -11.43
C GLY A 124 3.64 17.81 -11.55
N GLU A 125 3.16 18.05 -12.77
CA GLU A 125 2.18 19.08 -13.10
C GLU A 125 0.72 18.65 -12.87
N ARG A 126 0.45 17.42 -12.42
CA ARG A 126 -0.92 16.95 -12.17
C ARG A 126 -1.43 17.50 -10.83
N PRO A 127 -2.33 18.51 -10.82
CA PRO A 127 -2.63 19.28 -9.61
C PRO A 127 -3.40 18.48 -8.55
N LYS A 128 -4.02 17.36 -8.96
CA LYS A 128 -4.84 16.49 -8.10
C LYS A 128 -4.14 15.19 -7.70
N LEU A 129 -2.88 14.97 -8.10
CA LEU A 129 -2.19 13.71 -7.82
C LEU A 129 -2.02 13.55 -6.30
N GLN A 130 -2.54 12.44 -5.76
CA GLN A 130 -2.52 12.10 -4.33
C GLN A 130 -1.83 10.76 -4.06
N LYS A 131 -1.91 9.81 -4.98
CA LYS A 131 -1.34 8.46 -4.83
C LYS A 131 -0.52 8.07 -6.04
N LEU A 132 0.74 7.72 -5.81
CA LEU A 132 1.69 7.29 -6.83
C LEU A 132 2.36 5.98 -6.43
N ALA A 133 2.00 4.89 -7.12
CA ALA A 133 2.57 3.57 -6.88
C ALA A 133 3.40 3.12 -8.09
N LEU A 134 4.70 3.00 -7.88
CA LEU A 134 5.75 2.75 -8.89
C LEU A 134 6.71 1.64 -8.46
N ALA A 135 6.39 0.90 -7.39
CA ALA A 135 7.28 -0.16 -6.90
C ALA A 135 7.52 -1.25 -7.95
N GLY A 136 8.71 -1.85 -7.99
CA GLY A 136 9.03 -2.90 -8.97
C GLY A 136 9.16 -2.36 -10.39
N ASN A 137 9.92 -1.28 -10.56
CA ASN A 137 10.26 -0.73 -11.88
C ASN A 137 11.81 -0.65 -12.00
N LYS A 138 12.30 0.07 -13.01
CA LYS A 138 13.72 0.28 -13.27
C LYS A 138 14.11 1.76 -13.17
N LEU A 139 13.35 2.54 -12.40
CA LEU A 139 13.53 3.99 -12.32
C LEU A 139 14.91 4.29 -11.75
N THR A 140 15.70 5.08 -12.48
CA THR A 140 17.03 5.55 -12.04
C THR A 140 16.97 6.93 -11.40
N LYS A 141 15.92 7.70 -11.74
CA LYS A 141 15.59 8.99 -11.14
C LYS A 141 14.08 9.24 -11.20
N LEU A 142 13.61 10.16 -10.36
CA LEU A 142 12.26 10.72 -10.44
C LEU A 142 12.33 12.14 -11.04
N PRO A 143 11.31 12.60 -11.78
CA PRO A 143 11.30 13.95 -12.36
C PRO A 143 11.31 15.01 -11.24
N LEU A 144 12.09 16.08 -11.44
CA LEU A 144 12.22 17.16 -10.46
C LEU A 144 10.91 17.92 -10.26
N THR A 145 10.03 17.91 -11.27
CA THR A 145 8.70 18.53 -11.21
C THR A 145 7.79 17.92 -10.13
N LEU A 146 8.08 16.73 -9.60
CA LEU A 146 7.32 16.17 -8.48
C LEU A 146 7.38 17.04 -7.22
N ALA A 147 8.36 17.94 -7.09
CA ALA A 147 8.37 18.97 -6.04
C ALA A 147 7.12 19.86 -6.06
N GLN A 148 6.40 19.94 -7.20
CA GLN A 148 5.18 20.73 -7.38
C GLN A 148 3.91 19.96 -6.97
N SER A 149 4.01 18.66 -6.71
CA SER A 149 2.88 17.79 -6.38
C SER A 149 2.42 17.96 -4.93
N ASN A 150 1.94 19.16 -4.59
CA ASN A 150 1.54 19.56 -3.23
C ASN A 150 0.38 18.74 -2.64
N ASN A 151 -0.34 17.99 -3.46
CA ASN A 151 -1.42 17.10 -3.02
C ASN A 151 -0.99 15.63 -2.87
N LEU A 152 0.27 15.30 -3.17
CA LEU A 152 0.77 13.93 -3.11
C LEU A 152 0.90 13.49 -1.65
N GLU A 153 0.18 12.43 -1.31
CA GLU A 153 0.01 11.91 0.06
C GLU A 153 0.69 10.55 0.23
N LEU A 154 0.70 9.72 -0.81
CA LEU A 154 1.29 8.37 -0.79
C LEU A 154 2.20 8.14 -2.00
N VAL A 155 3.43 7.70 -1.74
CA VAL A 155 4.41 7.31 -2.75
C VAL A 155 5.03 5.95 -2.44
N ARG A 156 4.94 5.01 -3.39
CA ARG A 156 5.63 3.71 -3.34
C ARG A 156 6.62 3.63 -4.49
N ILE A 157 7.91 3.68 -4.20
CA ILE A 157 9.01 3.61 -5.19
C ILE A 157 10.01 2.50 -4.87
N SER A 158 9.64 1.57 -3.99
CA SER A 158 10.48 0.43 -3.63
C SER A 158 10.86 -0.43 -4.84
N ALA A 159 11.94 -1.21 -4.72
CA ALA A 159 12.40 -2.10 -5.79
C ALA A 159 12.55 -1.38 -7.15
N ASN A 160 13.35 -0.31 -7.16
CA ASN A 160 13.76 0.44 -8.34
C ASN A 160 15.29 0.51 -8.42
N SER A 161 15.84 1.34 -9.30
CA SER A 161 17.28 1.55 -9.50
C SER A 161 17.73 2.97 -9.11
N LEU A 162 17.04 3.60 -8.16
CA LEU A 162 17.37 4.95 -7.70
C LEU A 162 18.71 4.94 -6.96
N THR A 163 19.67 5.72 -7.44
CA THR A 163 21.01 5.83 -6.84
C THR A 163 21.10 6.91 -5.77
N GLU A 164 20.12 7.82 -5.72
CA GLU A 164 20.05 8.93 -4.79
C GLU A 164 18.66 9.00 -4.14
N CYS A 165 18.62 9.49 -2.90
CA CYS A 165 17.36 9.74 -2.19
C CYS A 165 16.60 10.89 -2.88
N PRO A 166 15.31 10.74 -3.21
CA PRO A 166 14.57 11.75 -3.99
C PRO A 166 14.14 12.94 -3.13
N GLU A 167 15.03 13.91 -2.95
CA GLU A 167 14.81 15.08 -2.09
C GLU A 167 13.55 15.89 -2.46
N GLN A 168 13.18 15.91 -3.74
CA GLN A 168 11.97 16.59 -4.22
C GLN A 168 10.68 16.05 -3.60
N LEU A 169 10.69 14.82 -3.06
CA LEU A 169 9.53 14.25 -2.37
C LEU A 169 9.52 14.59 -0.87
N LEU A 170 10.71 14.69 -0.25
CA LEU A 170 10.84 14.74 1.20
C LEU A 170 10.19 15.98 1.83
N ARG A 171 10.14 17.08 1.07
CA ARG A 171 9.59 18.37 1.49
C ARG A 171 8.14 18.60 1.05
N LEU A 172 7.49 17.59 0.44
CA LEU A 172 6.09 17.73 0.05
C LEU A 172 5.20 17.86 1.29
N PRO A 173 4.27 18.84 1.31
CA PRO A 173 3.56 19.21 2.54
C PRO A 173 2.55 18.16 3.00
N LYS A 174 2.07 17.30 2.10
CA LYS A 174 1.04 16.29 2.41
C LYS A 174 1.52 14.85 2.36
N LEU A 175 2.78 14.60 1.97
CA LEU A 175 3.31 13.24 1.88
C LEU A 175 3.30 12.62 3.29
N ALA A 176 2.60 11.50 3.46
CA ALA A 176 2.45 10.84 4.75
C ALA A 176 2.94 9.39 4.69
N TRP A 177 2.72 8.71 3.55
CA TRP A 177 3.12 7.33 3.35
C TRP A 177 4.17 7.24 2.26
N PHE A 178 5.38 6.81 2.63
CA PHE A 178 6.51 6.75 1.72
C PHE A 178 7.29 5.46 1.89
N ALA A 179 7.37 4.65 0.82
CA ALA A 179 8.18 3.42 0.78
C ALA A 179 9.19 3.48 -0.35
N PHE A 180 10.44 3.13 -0.04
CA PHE A 180 11.56 3.25 -0.97
C PHE A 180 12.64 2.18 -0.78
N SER A 181 12.33 1.09 -0.08
CA SER A 181 13.22 -0.05 0.10
C SER A 181 13.65 -0.69 -1.23
N GLY A 182 14.72 -1.47 -1.24
CA GLY A 182 15.16 -2.15 -2.47
C GLY A 182 15.70 -1.24 -3.57
N ASN A 183 16.05 0.01 -3.26
CA ASN A 183 16.78 0.91 -4.16
C ASN A 183 18.27 0.94 -3.81
N PRO A 184 19.17 1.14 -4.78
CA PRO A 184 20.60 1.29 -4.51
C PRO A 184 20.94 2.27 -3.36
N PHE A 185 20.26 3.42 -3.26
CA PHE A 185 20.50 4.40 -2.20
C PHE A 185 20.06 3.94 -0.79
N SER A 186 19.12 3.00 -0.71
CA SER A 186 18.57 2.47 0.55
C SER A 186 19.12 1.08 0.90
N ARG A 187 20.10 0.57 0.13
CA ARG A 187 20.76 -0.69 0.44
C ARG A 187 21.58 -0.59 1.72
N THR A 188 21.56 -1.66 2.50
CA THR A 188 22.37 -1.78 3.70
C THR A 188 23.11 -3.12 3.72
N ASN A 189 24.32 -3.10 4.28
CA ASN A 189 25.11 -4.29 4.58
C ASN A 189 24.94 -4.74 6.04
N LEU A 190 24.00 -4.14 6.79
CA LEU A 190 23.75 -4.56 8.17
C LEU A 190 23.15 -5.96 8.18
N ASN A 191 23.80 -6.87 8.91
CA ASN A 191 23.23 -8.16 9.22
C ASN A 191 22.39 -8.03 10.50
N ILE A 192 21.07 -8.18 10.38
CA ILE A 192 20.15 -8.03 11.50
C ILE A 192 19.86 -9.42 12.08
N ALA A 193 20.62 -9.79 13.10
CA ALA A 193 20.44 -11.04 13.83
C ALA A 193 19.54 -10.83 15.07
N SER A 194 18.28 -10.43 14.86
CA SER A 194 17.35 -10.18 15.99
C SER A 194 16.57 -11.41 16.43
N VAL A 195 16.35 -12.38 15.54
CA VAL A 195 15.66 -13.64 15.84
C VAL A 195 16.44 -14.85 15.34
N PRO A 196 16.36 -16.01 16.01
CA PRO A 196 17.02 -17.23 15.59
C PRO A 196 16.52 -17.73 14.23
N SER A 197 17.41 -18.38 13.48
CA SER A 197 17.03 -19.08 12.26
C SER A 197 16.69 -20.55 12.56
N VAL A 198 15.61 -21.05 11.97
CA VAL A 198 15.14 -22.43 12.10
C VAL A 198 14.94 -23.06 10.71
N PRO A 199 15.11 -24.38 10.56
CA PRO A 199 14.77 -25.08 9.33
C PRO A 199 13.27 -25.00 8.98
N ALA A 200 12.94 -25.01 7.69
CA ALA A 200 11.55 -25.05 7.22
C ALA A 200 10.80 -26.30 7.73
N ALA A 201 11.52 -27.40 7.94
CA ALA A 201 10.97 -28.65 8.46
C ALA A 201 10.60 -28.62 9.96
N SER A 202 11.00 -27.57 10.70
CA SER A 202 10.76 -27.46 12.15
C SER A 202 9.29 -27.22 12.51
N PHE A 203 8.42 -26.90 11.56
CA PHE A 203 7.00 -26.67 11.81
C PHE A 203 6.13 -27.24 10.68
N THR A 204 4.84 -27.45 10.99
CA THR A 204 3.82 -27.84 10.02
C THR A 204 2.80 -26.71 9.89
N LEU A 205 2.53 -26.29 8.65
CA LEU A 205 1.51 -25.28 8.33
C LEU A 205 0.11 -25.89 8.33
N HIS A 206 -0.86 -25.12 8.84
CA HIS A 206 -2.27 -25.50 8.96
C HIS A 206 -3.16 -24.58 8.12
N ASN A 207 -4.20 -24.00 8.73
CA ASN A 207 -5.13 -23.09 8.09
C ASN A 207 -4.47 -21.76 7.73
N ILE A 208 -4.87 -21.19 6.60
CA ILE A 208 -4.50 -19.84 6.18
C ILE A 208 -5.22 -18.84 7.09
N LEU A 209 -4.45 -17.95 7.71
CA LEU A 209 -4.95 -16.85 8.54
C LEU A 209 -5.11 -15.56 7.72
N GLY A 210 -4.28 -15.38 6.70
CA GLY A 210 -4.33 -14.24 5.80
C GLY A 210 -3.49 -14.45 4.55
N GLN A 211 -3.83 -13.80 3.46
CA GLN A 211 -3.06 -13.84 2.21
C GLN A 211 -3.04 -12.45 1.57
N GLY A 212 -1.84 -12.00 1.20
CA GLY A 212 -1.61 -10.71 0.57
C GLY A 212 -0.64 -10.79 -0.60
N ALA A 213 -0.25 -9.62 -1.12
CA ALA A 213 0.72 -9.54 -2.20
C ALA A 213 2.14 -9.97 -1.77
N SER A 214 2.47 -9.86 -0.48
CA SER A 214 3.78 -10.20 0.09
C SER A 214 3.92 -11.67 0.51
N GLY A 215 2.82 -12.41 0.66
CA GLY A 215 2.90 -13.80 1.11
C GLY A 215 1.59 -14.38 1.63
N VAL A 216 1.71 -15.56 2.23
CA VAL A 216 0.61 -16.25 2.91
C VAL A 216 0.97 -16.40 4.38
N ILE A 217 0.08 -15.97 5.25
CA ILE A 217 0.16 -16.15 6.70
C ILE A 217 -0.70 -17.36 7.04
N SER A 218 -0.09 -18.37 7.66
CA SER A 218 -0.78 -19.59 8.10
C SER A 218 -0.54 -19.84 9.58
N GLY A 219 -1.49 -20.47 10.26
CA GLY A 219 -1.23 -21.04 11.59
C GLY A 219 -0.26 -22.20 11.45
N ALA A 220 0.61 -22.41 12.43
CA ALA A 220 1.55 -23.52 12.45
C ALA A 220 1.76 -24.08 13.85
N THR A 221 2.21 -25.33 13.92
CA THR A 221 2.69 -25.98 15.14
C THR A 221 4.09 -26.51 14.90
N TRP A 222 4.94 -26.46 15.93
CA TRP A 222 6.29 -27.00 15.85
C TRP A 222 6.27 -28.52 15.73
N THR A 223 7.06 -29.05 14.81
CA THR A 223 7.39 -30.47 14.68
C THR A 223 8.53 -30.82 15.66
N ASP A 224 9.50 -29.91 15.76
CA ASP A 224 10.57 -29.89 16.75
C ASP A 224 10.71 -28.45 17.24
N ASN A 225 10.65 -28.24 18.56
CA ASN A 225 10.68 -26.92 19.19
C ASN A 225 11.95 -26.74 20.03
N PRO A 226 13.13 -26.69 19.40
CA PRO A 226 14.41 -26.66 20.12
C PRO A 226 14.61 -25.36 20.92
N LEU A 227 13.81 -24.33 20.64
CA LEU A 227 13.93 -22.99 21.21
C LEU A 227 12.92 -22.71 22.34
N ALA A 228 12.10 -23.70 22.73
CA ALA A 228 11.04 -23.56 23.73
C ALA A 228 10.10 -22.36 23.45
N LEU A 229 9.79 -22.14 22.17
CA LEU A 229 8.86 -21.09 21.72
C LEU A 229 7.40 -21.51 21.95
N PRO A 230 6.42 -20.59 21.86
CA PRO A 230 5.00 -20.95 21.97
C PRO A 230 4.61 -22.07 20.99
N ASP A 231 3.81 -23.03 21.45
CA ASP A 231 3.43 -24.23 20.67
C ASP A 231 2.68 -23.91 19.37
N LYS A 232 1.85 -22.85 19.41
CA LYS A 232 1.08 -22.36 18.27
C LYS A 232 1.61 -21.00 17.84
N VAL A 233 1.98 -20.91 16.57
CA VAL A 233 2.57 -19.71 15.97
C VAL A 233 1.86 -19.35 14.67
N ALA A 234 2.09 -18.14 14.18
CA ALA A 234 1.75 -17.74 12.83
C ALA A 234 3.03 -17.74 11.98
N VAL A 235 2.96 -18.25 10.76
CA VAL A 235 4.09 -18.25 9.82
C VAL A 235 3.69 -17.49 8.58
N LYS A 236 4.41 -16.41 8.29
CA LYS A 236 4.31 -15.67 7.04
C LYS A 236 5.34 -16.24 6.07
N VAL A 237 4.88 -16.99 5.09
CA VAL A 237 5.71 -17.46 3.97
C VAL A 237 5.65 -16.40 2.87
N PHE A 238 6.80 -15.81 2.59
CA PHE A 238 6.91 -14.77 1.57
C PHE A 238 6.81 -15.36 0.17
N LYS A 239 6.14 -14.63 -0.75
CA LYS A 239 5.93 -15.09 -2.14
C LYS A 239 6.35 -14.02 -3.14
N GLY A 240 6.88 -14.49 -4.27
CA GLY A 240 7.21 -13.66 -5.42
C GLY A 240 8.57 -12.97 -5.32
N LYS A 241 9.04 -12.45 -6.46
CA LYS A 241 10.30 -11.70 -6.51
C LYS A 241 10.13 -10.24 -6.09
N VAL A 242 8.98 -9.62 -6.38
CA VAL A 242 8.66 -8.22 -6.05
C VAL A 242 7.17 -8.11 -5.72
N THR A 243 6.82 -7.38 -4.68
CA THR A 243 5.45 -7.14 -4.23
C THR A 243 4.98 -5.73 -4.65
N SER A 244 3.78 -5.30 -4.24
CA SER A 244 3.36 -3.89 -4.42
C SER A 244 4.20 -2.88 -3.67
N ASP A 245 4.97 -3.36 -2.69
CA ASP A 245 5.56 -2.52 -1.65
C ASP A 245 7.08 -2.70 -1.52
N GLY A 246 7.65 -3.71 -2.20
CA GLY A 246 9.11 -3.90 -2.31
C GLY A 246 9.52 -5.37 -2.49
N TYR A 247 10.78 -5.67 -2.17
CA TYR A 247 11.24 -7.05 -2.08
C TYR A 247 10.81 -7.66 -0.73
N PRO A 248 10.39 -8.94 -0.68
CA PRO A 248 10.06 -9.58 0.59
C PRO A 248 11.21 -9.61 1.61
N GLU A 249 12.46 -9.68 1.12
CA GLU A 249 13.65 -9.58 1.96
C GLU A 249 13.73 -8.23 2.69
N ASP A 250 13.39 -7.12 2.02
CA ASP A 250 13.41 -5.80 2.65
C ASP A 250 12.38 -5.69 3.78
N GLU A 251 11.18 -6.25 3.56
CA GLU A 251 10.13 -6.33 4.58
C GLU A 251 10.61 -7.14 5.80
N LEU A 252 11.18 -8.33 5.56
CA LEU A 252 11.74 -9.16 6.61
C LEU A 252 12.80 -8.40 7.40
N GLN A 253 13.79 -7.80 6.74
CA GLN A 253 14.85 -7.05 7.41
C GLN A 253 14.30 -5.86 8.20
N ALA A 254 13.30 -5.14 7.68
CA ALA A 254 12.65 -4.06 8.42
C ALA A 254 11.90 -4.55 9.68
N CYS A 255 11.16 -5.67 9.58
CA CYS A 255 10.55 -6.34 10.75
C CYS A 255 11.60 -6.71 11.79
N LEU A 256 12.70 -7.34 11.35
CA LEU A 256 13.75 -7.79 12.24
C LEU A 256 14.47 -6.61 12.91
N LYS A 257 14.67 -5.50 12.19
CA LYS A 257 15.30 -4.29 12.71
C LYS A 257 14.40 -3.55 13.70
N ALA A 258 13.09 -3.57 13.47
CA ALA A 258 12.13 -3.00 14.42
C ALA A 258 12.21 -3.69 15.78
N GLY A 259 12.55 -4.98 15.84
CA GLY A 259 12.73 -5.69 17.11
C GLY A 259 11.41 -5.93 17.86
N ASP A 260 11.50 -6.15 19.17
CA ASP A 260 10.34 -6.48 20.00
C ASP A 260 9.69 -5.23 20.60
N HIS A 261 8.36 -5.18 20.55
CA HIS A 261 7.55 -4.11 21.13
C HIS A 261 6.17 -4.69 21.51
N PRO A 262 5.59 -4.35 22.67
CA PRO A 262 4.33 -4.94 23.14
C PRO A 262 3.15 -4.74 22.18
N ASN A 263 3.17 -3.66 21.40
CA ASN A 263 2.14 -3.33 20.40
C ASN A 263 2.53 -3.67 18.96
N LEU A 264 3.63 -4.38 18.72
CA LEU A 264 3.98 -4.91 17.40
C LEU A 264 3.71 -6.42 17.33
N VAL A 265 3.47 -6.93 16.12
CA VAL A 265 3.47 -8.38 15.89
C VAL A 265 4.87 -8.93 16.19
N ARG A 266 5.00 -9.66 17.30
CA ARG A 266 6.27 -10.19 17.76
C ARG A 266 6.83 -11.24 16.80
N SER A 267 8.04 -11.00 16.31
CA SER A 267 8.85 -11.96 15.57
C SER A 267 9.54 -12.94 16.52
N LEU A 268 9.46 -14.23 16.23
CA LEU A 268 9.98 -15.31 17.09
C LEU A 268 11.20 -16.00 16.48
N ALA A 269 11.15 -16.27 15.17
CA ALA A 269 12.21 -16.94 14.42
C ALA A 269 12.05 -16.64 12.92
N GLN A 270 13.05 -17.00 12.13
CA GLN A 270 13.01 -16.88 10.67
C GLN A 270 13.48 -18.16 9.97
N VAL A 271 13.00 -18.37 8.75
CA VAL A 271 13.55 -19.36 7.81
C VAL A 271 14.15 -18.61 6.65
N ASN A 272 15.41 -18.92 6.35
CA ASN A 272 16.11 -18.43 5.17
C ASN A 272 16.78 -19.62 4.47
N GLU A 273 15.98 -20.32 3.65
CA GLU A 273 16.42 -21.44 2.83
C GLU A 273 16.25 -21.07 1.34
N GLU A 274 16.97 -21.77 0.46
CA GLU A 274 16.90 -21.49 -0.97
C GLU A 274 15.46 -21.63 -1.50
N GLY A 275 14.90 -20.51 -1.98
CA GLY A 275 13.52 -20.46 -2.48
C GLY A 275 12.44 -20.47 -1.39
N TYR A 276 12.81 -20.41 -0.11
CA TYR A 276 11.88 -20.43 1.02
C TYR A 276 12.29 -19.43 2.11
N LEU A 277 11.66 -18.26 2.05
CA LEU A 277 11.78 -17.22 3.06
C LEU A 277 10.51 -17.19 3.91
N ALA A 278 10.64 -17.25 5.24
CA ALA A 278 9.50 -17.16 6.13
C ALA A 278 9.82 -16.46 7.45
N LEU A 279 8.85 -15.73 7.99
CA LEU A 279 8.88 -15.13 9.32
C LEU A 279 7.91 -15.88 10.23
N ILE A 280 8.43 -16.41 11.34
CA ILE A 280 7.62 -17.01 12.40
C ILE A 280 7.31 -15.94 13.43
N MET A 281 6.03 -15.79 13.76
CA MET A 281 5.50 -14.74 14.61
C MET A 281 4.60 -15.33 15.70
N SER A 282 4.39 -14.57 16.77
CA SER A 282 3.35 -14.89 17.74
C SER A 282 1.98 -14.97 17.08
N LEU A 283 1.20 -15.99 17.45
CA LEU A 283 -0.18 -16.09 16.98
C LEU A 283 -1.02 -14.98 17.63
N ILE A 284 -1.73 -14.23 16.80
CA ILE A 284 -2.58 -13.14 17.28
C ILE A 284 -3.84 -13.72 17.93
N PRO A 285 -4.24 -13.24 19.13
CA PRO A 285 -5.44 -13.73 19.81
C PRO A 285 -6.72 -13.49 18.99
N ALA A 286 -7.67 -14.43 19.07
CA ALA A 286 -8.89 -14.41 18.26
C ALA A 286 -9.87 -13.26 18.60
N ASN A 287 -9.67 -12.56 19.73
CA ASN A 287 -10.48 -11.41 20.14
C ASN A 287 -10.02 -10.09 19.50
N PHE A 288 -8.92 -10.09 18.75
CA PHE A 288 -8.45 -8.93 18.00
C PHE A 288 -9.15 -8.82 16.64
N ASN A 289 -9.53 -7.60 16.26
CA ASN A 289 -10.19 -7.29 14.99
C ASN A 289 -9.50 -6.11 14.30
N ASN A 290 -9.68 -5.95 12.99
CA ASN A 290 -9.18 -4.78 12.27
C ASN A 290 -9.82 -3.50 12.80
N LEU A 291 -8.99 -2.50 13.11
CA LEU A 291 -9.43 -1.19 13.62
C LEU A 291 -10.11 -0.34 12.53
N GLY A 292 -9.73 -0.54 11.26
CA GLY A 292 -10.32 0.16 10.13
C GLY A 292 -10.42 -0.69 8.86
N LEU A 293 -11.04 -0.12 7.85
CA LEU A 293 -11.09 -0.64 6.48
C LEU A 293 -10.12 0.16 5.61
N PRO A 294 -9.54 -0.47 4.56
CA PRO A 294 -8.57 0.20 3.72
C PRO A 294 -9.17 1.41 2.98
N PRO A 295 -8.33 2.28 2.41
CA PRO A 295 -8.80 3.45 1.71
C PRO A 295 -9.67 3.12 0.49
N SER A 296 -10.58 4.03 0.17
CA SER A 296 -11.54 3.91 -0.94
C SER A 296 -11.22 4.89 -2.07
N PHE A 297 -11.85 4.74 -3.24
CA PHE A 297 -11.74 5.75 -4.31
C PHE A 297 -12.13 7.17 -3.85
N LYS A 298 -13.07 7.28 -2.90
CA LYS A 298 -13.51 8.57 -2.37
C LYS A 298 -12.45 9.18 -1.45
N SER A 299 -12.06 8.43 -0.42
CA SER A 299 -11.10 8.87 0.59
C SER A 299 -9.67 8.96 0.06
N CYS A 300 -9.41 8.33 -1.08
CA CYS A 300 -8.08 8.24 -1.67
C CYS A 300 -7.14 7.55 -0.68
N THR A 301 -6.35 8.26 0.11
CA THR A 301 -5.33 7.66 0.97
C THR A 301 -5.83 7.42 2.39
N ARG A 302 -6.97 7.97 2.79
CA ARG A 302 -7.48 7.88 4.16
C ARG A 302 -8.30 6.61 4.39
N ASP A 303 -8.17 6.03 5.57
CA ASP A 303 -8.92 4.83 5.92
C ASP A 303 -10.42 5.12 6.01
N THR A 304 -11.19 4.05 5.89
CA THR A 304 -12.64 4.10 6.08
C THR A 304 -13.02 3.21 7.23
N PHE A 305 -14.24 3.37 7.74
CA PHE A 305 -14.73 2.57 8.85
C PHE A 305 -16.10 1.99 8.49
N PRO A 306 -16.49 0.83 9.05
CA PRO A 306 -17.85 0.32 8.90
C PRO A 306 -18.88 1.36 9.33
N ALA A 307 -20.07 1.30 8.73
CA ALA A 307 -21.19 2.13 9.19
C ALA A 307 -21.46 1.87 10.67
N ASP A 308 -21.73 2.93 11.43
CA ASP A 308 -22.02 2.92 12.87
C ASP A 308 -20.86 2.43 13.77
N PHE A 309 -19.68 2.16 13.22
CA PHE A 309 -18.50 1.90 14.02
C PHE A 309 -18.10 3.16 14.79
N THR A 310 -18.11 3.09 16.12
CA THR A 310 -17.73 4.20 16.98
C THR A 310 -16.92 3.73 18.17
N LEU A 311 -16.04 4.61 18.66
CA LEU A 311 -15.23 4.39 19.84
C LEU A 311 -15.44 5.53 20.83
N SER A 312 -15.29 5.21 22.12
CA SER A 312 -15.22 6.25 23.15
C SER A 312 -13.93 7.04 23.06
N ILE A 313 -13.95 8.29 23.54
CA ILE A 313 -12.74 9.11 23.53
C ILE A 313 -11.61 8.53 24.38
N SER A 314 -11.96 7.73 25.40
CA SER A 314 -10.97 7.03 26.23
C SER A 314 -10.31 5.87 25.51
N GLN A 315 -11.06 5.12 24.69
CA GLN A 315 -10.48 4.10 23.82
C GLN A 315 -9.58 4.72 22.75
N ILE A 316 -10.02 5.81 22.11
CA ILE A 316 -9.23 6.54 21.12
C ILE A 316 -7.91 7.03 21.74
N ASP A 317 -7.93 7.70 22.88
CA ASP A 317 -6.70 8.14 23.58
C ASP A 317 -5.75 6.99 23.89
N LYS A 318 -6.29 5.84 24.33
CA LYS A 318 -5.48 4.66 24.60
C LYS A 318 -4.82 4.11 23.32
N ILE A 319 -5.56 4.04 22.22
CA ILE A 319 -5.03 3.60 20.91
C ILE A 319 -3.94 4.57 20.43
N VAL A 320 -4.20 5.88 20.50
CA VAL A 320 -3.26 6.92 20.07
C VAL A 320 -1.96 6.83 20.85
N ARG A 321 -1.99 6.68 22.18
CA ARG A 321 -0.77 6.56 22.99
C ARG A 321 0.05 5.32 22.64
N GLN A 322 -0.60 4.17 22.42
CA GLN A 322 0.10 2.96 22.01
C GLN A 322 0.73 3.11 20.62
N MET A 323 0.05 3.79 19.69
CA MET A 323 0.61 4.04 18.36
C MET A 323 1.74 5.10 18.38
N GLU A 324 1.64 6.12 19.24
CA GLU A 324 2.73 7.06 19.50
C GLU A 324 3.98 6.31 20.03
N ASP A 325 3.81 5.36 20.95
CA ASP A 325 4.90 4.53 21.48
C ASP A 325 5.53 3.65 20.39
N VAL A 326 4.70 2.99 19.56
CA VAL A 326 5.16 2.24 18.38
C VAL A 326 5.95 3.13 17.42
N PHE A 327 5.44 4.33 17.14
CA PHE A 327 6.10 5.29 16.24
C PHE A 327 7.50 5.66 16.76
N GLU A 328 7.61 6.03 18.04
CA GLU A 328 8.90 6.41 18.62
C GLU A 328 9.86 5.21 18.68
N HIS A 329 9.36 4.00 18.95
CA HIS A 329 10.14 2.76 18.91
C HIS A 329 10.69 2.45 17.51
N LEU A 330 9.86 2.54 16.47
CA LEU A 330 10.30 2.30 15.08
C LEU A 330 11.39 3.30 14.67
N HIS A 331 11.20 4.57 15.00
CA HIS A 331 12.18 5.60 14.64
C HIS A 331 13.46 5.56 15.48
N ALA A 332 13.39 5.14 16.76
CA ALA A 332 14.57 4.83 17.56
C ALA A 332 15.41 3.70 16.92
N ASN A 333 14.74 2.76 16.25
CA ASN A 333 15.37 1.70 15.46
C ASN A 333 15.66 2.11 14.01
N GLN A 334 15.45 3.37 13.61
CA GLN A 334 15.65 3.88 12.25
C GLN A 334 14.88 3.10 11.16
N VAL A 335 13.67 2.66 11.51
CA VAL A 335 12.70 2.02 10.61
C VAL A 335 11.54 2.98 10.42
N CYS A 336 11.12 3.17 9.18
CA CYS A 336 9.87 3.81 8.82
C CYS A 336 8.91 2.72 8.36
N HIS A 337 7.69 2.64 8.90
CA HIS A 337 6.72 1.62 8.50
C HIS A 337 6.15 1.90 7.11
N GLY A 338 5.92 3.16 6.76
CA GLY A 338 5.44 3.57 5.43
C GLY A 338 4.00 3.18 5.11
N ASP A 339 3.29 2.58 6.09
CA ASP A 339 1.89 2.11 5.99
C ASP A 339 1.13 2.22 7.33
N LEU A 340 1.42 3.28 8.09
CA LEU A 340 0.75 3.56 9.37
C LEU A 340 -0.72 3.90 9.13
N TYR A 341 -1.59 2.93 9.42
CA TYR A 341 -3.02 2.93 9.12
C TYR A 341 -3.84 2.14 10.14
N ALA A 342 -5.14 2.44 10.22
CA ALA A 342 -6.08 1.71 11.06
C ALA A 342 -6.35 0.30 10.49
N HIS A 343 -6.40 0.13 9.16
CA HIS A 343 -6.60 -1.21 8.57
C HIS A 343 -5.42 -2.18 8.80
N ASN A 344 -4.23 -1.65 9.09
CA ASN A 344 -3.03 -2.41 9.48
C ASN A 344 -2.87 -2.54 11.01
N THR A 345 -3.83 -2.00 11.77
CA THR A 345 -3.87 -2.07 13.23
C THR A 345 -4.99 -2.99 13.67
N LEU A 346 -4.66 -3.98 14.49
CA LEU A 346 -5.65 -4.80 15.18
C LEU A 346 -5.91 -4.25 16.57
N PHE A 347 -7.13 -4.41 17.08
CA PHE A 347 -7.49 -4.01 18.44
C PHE A 347 -8.48 -4.98 19.11
N ASP A 348 -8.49 -5.00 20.44
CA ASP A 348 -9.45 -5.73 21.26
C ASP A 348 -10.50 -4.83 21.93
N GLU A 349 -11.44 -5.42 22.67
CA GLU A 349 -12.49 -4.71 23.41
C GLU A 349 -11.96 -3.69 24.43
N ASN A 350 -10.75 -3.93 24.94
CA ASN A 350 -10.07 -3.07 25.90
C ASN A 350 -9.23 -1.98 25.20
N ALA A 351 -9.31 -1.86 23.87
CA ALA A 351 -8.52 -0.96 23.05
C ALA A 351 -7.00 -1.18 23.20
N ASN A 352 -6.56 -2.40 23.50
CA ASN A 352 -5.16 -2.80 23.27
C ASN A 352 -4.95 -2.97 21.78
N ILE A 353 -3.80 -2.53 21.25
CA ILE A 353 -3.50 -2.67 19.82
C ILE A 353 -2.35 -3.63 19.54
N ILE A 354 -2.41 -4.26 18.37
CA ILE A 354 -1.29 -4.95 17.75
C ILE A 354 -1.16 -4.39 16.32
N PHE A 355 -0.02 -3.79 16.03
CA PHE A 355 0.29 -3.19 14.74
C PHE A 355 1.27 -4.07 13.94
N GLY A 356 1.10 -4.12 12.62
CA GLY A 356 1.93 -4.91 11.72
C GLY A 356 1.74 -4.57 10.25
N ASP A 357 2.15 -5.50 9.39
CA ASP A 357 2.26 -5.37 7.93
C ASP A 357 3.38 -4.44 7.44
N PHE A 358 4.62 -4.89 7.62
CA PHE A 358 5.82 -4.15 7.23
C PHE A 358 6.11 -4.21 5.72
N GLY A 359 5.12 -4.56 4.88
CA GLY A 359 5.32 -4.67 3.44
C GLY A 359 5.91 -3.41 2.80
N ALA A 360 5.52 -2.24 3.31
CA ALA A 360 6.01 -0.93 2.85
C ALA A 360 7.15 -0.37 3.72
N ALA A 361 7.60 -1.11 4.72
CA ALA A 361 8.58 -0.62 5.67
C ALA A 361 9.93 -0.40 5.00
N THR A 362 10.63 0.63 5.45
CA THR A 362 11.91 1.03 4.92
C THR A 362 12.87 1.37 6.05
N MET A 363 14.06 0.77 6.01
CA MET A 363 15.18 1.19 6.84
C MET A 363 15.82 2.44 6.24
N TYR A 364 16.14 3.42 7.08
CA TYR A 364 16.66 4.71 6.60
C TYR A 364 17.94 5.17 7.30
N HIS A 365 18.58 4.30 8.08
CA HIS A 365 19.82 4.61 8.82
C HIS A 365 21.02 5.00 7.96
N MET A 366 21.01 4.63 6.67
CA MET A 366 22.05 4.98 5.70
C MET A 366 21.92 6.42 5.16
N LEU A 367 20.78 7.07 5.38
CA LEU A 367 20.51 8.42 4.89
C LEU A 367 21.21 9.49 5.76
N THR A 368 21.33 10.71 5.22
CA THR A 368 21.87 11.85 5.99
C THR A 368 20.95 12.24 7.14
N SER A 369 21.46 12.84 8.22
CA SER A 369 20.64 13.25 9.38
C SER A 369 19.47 14.17 9.01
N GLU A 370 19.64 15.05 8.01
CA GLU A 370 18.55 15.88 7.46
C GLU A 370 17.47 15.00 6.82
N GLN A 371 17.86 14.08 5.94
CA GLN A 371 16.93 13.15 5.29
C GLN A 371 16.19 12.27 6.31
N GLN A 372 16.90 11.74 7.32
CA GLN A 372 16.27 10.96 8.40
C GLN A 372 15.21 11.77 9.14
N THR A 373 15.47 13.04 9.41
CA THR A 373 14.51 13.96 10.06
C THR A 373 13.28 14.18 9.18
N LEU A 374 13.48 14.39 7.88
CA LEU A 374 12.37 14.57 6.93
C LEU A 374 11.51 13.30 6.80
N ILE A 375 12.13 12.10 6.81
CA ILE A 375 11.40 10.83 6.82
C ILE A 375 10.53 10.68 8.07
N GLN A 376 11.08 11.00 9.26
CA GLN A 376 10.30 11.01 10.50
C GLN A 376 9.13 11.99 10.44
N GLN A 377 9.32 13.18 9.85
CA GLN A 377 8.25 14.16 9.66
C GLN A 377 7.16 13.68 8.70
N ILE A 378 7.51 12.89 7.68
CA ILE A 378 6.55 12.27 6.76
C ILE A 378 5.70 11.25 7.52
N GLU A 379 6.32 10.31 8.23
CA GLU A 379 5.56 9.28 8.95
C GLU A 379 4.75 9.86 10.11
N ARG A 380 5.24 10.93 10.75
CA ARG A 380 4.47 11.68 11.77
C ARG A 380 3.18 12.26 11.18
N ARG A 381 3.17 12.67 9.91
CA ARG A 381 1.93 13.07 9.21
C ARG A 381 0.97 11.90 9.00
N ALA A 382 1.48 10.69 8.74
CA ALA A 382 0.63 9.49 8.70
C ALA A 382 0.00 9.19 10.07
N LEU A 383 0.78 9.32 11.15
CA LEU A 383 0.25 9.22 12.51
C LEU A 383 -0.86 10.26 12.77
N TYR A 384 -0.68 11.51 12.33
CA TYR A 384 -1.72 12.53 12.46
C TYR A 384 -2.97 12.20 11.65
N CYS A 385 -2.80 11.66 10.44
CA CYS A 385 -3.92 11.17 9.63
C CYS A 385 -4.68 10.03 10.34
N LEU A 386 -3.97 9.08 10.97
CA LEU A 386 -4.61 8.03 11.79
C LEU A 386 -5.40 8.64 12.96
N ILE A 387 -4.81 9.58 13.70
CA ILE A 387 -5.47 10.24 14.83
C ILE A 387 -6.74 10.96 14.36
N GLU A 388 -6.68 11.70 13.25
CA GLU A 388 -7.85 12.34 12.65
C GLU A 388 -8.93 11.32 12.25
N ASP A 389 -8.54 10.22 11.62
CA ASP A 389 -9.44 9.14 11.20
C ASP A 389 -10.14 8.54 12.43
N LEU A 390 -9.43 8.30 13.53
CA LEU A 390 -10.00 7.81 14.79
C LEU A 390 -10.91 8.84 15.48
N LEU A 391 -10.54 10.12 15.48
CA LEU A 391 -11.41 11.17 16.03
C LEU A 391 -12.73 11.29 15.25
N SER A 392 -12.73 10.98 13.96
CA SER A 392 -13.94 11.01 13.12
C SER A 392 -15.01 9.99 13.53
N ILE A 393 -14.60 8.91 14.19
CA ILE A 393 -15.47 7.84 14.70
C ILE A 393 -15.72 7.94 16.22
N CYS A 394 -15.27 9.03 16.86
CA CYS A 394 -15.56 9.28 18.27
C CYS A 394 -17.08 9.40 18.49
N HIS A 395 -17.59 8.80 19.58
CA HIS A 395 -18.98 8.98 19.97
C HIS A 395 -19.38 10.46 19.94
N ARG A 396 -20.50 10.77 19.27
CA ARG A 396 -20.93 12.17 19.02
C ARG A 396 -21.05 12.99 20.31
N GLN A 397 -21.48 12.36 21.40
CA GLN A 397 -21.65 13.01 22.71
C GLN A 397 -20.31 13.42 23.35
N GLU A 398 -19.19 12.85 22.92
CA GLU A 398 -17.86 13.08 23.51
C GLU A 398 -16.97 14.01 22.66
N GLN A 399 -17.43 14.46 21.49
CA GLN A 399 -16.64 15.29 20.56
C GLN A 399 -16.33 16.69 21.10
N ASP A 400 -17.10 17.18 22.07
CA ASP A 400 -16.83 18.46 22.75
C ASP A 400 -16.06 18.30 24.07
N SER A 401 -15.72 17.06 24.45
CA SER A 401 -15.01 16.78 25.70
C SER A 401 -13.63 17.44 25.72
N PRO A 402 -13.10 17.82 26.90
CA PRO A 402 -11.74 18.32 27.04
C PRO A 402 -10.70 17.36 26.45
N LYS A 403 -10.92 16.05 26.63
CA LYS A 403 -10.03 15.01 26.13
C LYS A 403 -9.98 14.96 24.61
N PHE A 404 -11.13 15.09 23.93
CA PHE A 404 -11.18 15.22 22.48
C PHE A 404 -10.40 16.44 21.97
N LYS A 405 -10.58 17.59 22.62
CA LYS A 405 -9.89 18.83 22.25
C LYS A 405 -8.37 18.71 22.43
N ILE A 406 -7.90 18.06 23.49
CA ILE A 406 -6.47 17.81 23.73
C ILE A 406 -5.88 16.93 22.63
N ILE A 407 -6.54 15.83 22.26
CA ILE A 407 -6.02 14.95 21.19
C ILE A 407 -6.02 15.68 19.85
N LYS A 408 -7.10 16.43 19.54
CA LYS A 408 -7.20 17.22 18.32
C LYS A 408 -6.15 18.33 18.22
N GLN A 409 -5.66 18.86 19.33
CA GLN A 409 -4.59 19.85 19.34
C GLN A 409 -3.21 19.25 19.02
N LYS A 410 -3.02 17.93 19.14
CA LYS A 410 -1.72 17.28 18.83
C LYS A 410 -1.38 17.24 17.34
N ILE A 411 -2.39 17.35 16.48
CA ILE A 411 -2.28 17.14 15.02
C ILE A 411 -2.22 18.44 14.20
N HIS A 412 -2.25 19.60 14.87
CA HIS A 412 -2.17 20.94 14.29
C HIS A 412 -1.01 21.69 14.93
#